data_AF-A0A2G6L170-F1
#
_entry.id   AF-A0A2G6L170-F1
#
_cell.length_a   1.000
_cell.length_b   1.000
_cell.length_c   1.000
_cell.angle_alpha   90.00
_cell.angle_beta   90.00
_cell.angle_gamma   90.00
#
_symmetry.space_group_name_H-M   'P 1'
#
loop_
_entity.id
_entity.type
_entity.pdbx_description
1 polymer ?
#
loop_
_entity_poly.entity_id
_entity_poly.type
_entity_poly.pdbx_seq_one_letter_code
_entity_poly.pdbx_strand_id
1 'polypeptide(L)'
;MNTTTLVITGQAALLLISVIIFLAFYARHQKKAVARLQALLCEYRDDITGENLTRYLQQAVNETIMNCNQETIALQPDAEPAQLAISLRHETLSAELELLQAHRGEQPPWEKVISPYTDLAHQLYAHMEKIPDTVKSQFVPKINQLENQLVDEKSAHEQTKNQLERFKKLENAFHQATQTGTTKQQIEAQLHCALAELAEHID
;
A
#
# COMPACT_ATOMS: atom_id res chain seq x y z
N MET A 1 92.13 8.26 -39.33
CA MET A 1 90.79 8.00 -38.79
C MET A 1 89.91 9.16 -39.18
N ASN A 2 88.90 8.92 -40.00
CA ASN A 2 88.22 9.97 -40.77
C ASN A 2 87.25 10.72 -39.88
N THR A 3 87.33 12.06 -39.89
CA THR A 3 86.48 12.98 -39.11
C THR A 3 84.99 12.68 -39.25
N THR A 4 84.56 12.15 -40.40
CA THR A 4 83.20 11.69 -40.67
C THR A 4 82.75 10.54 -39.77
N THR A 5 83.61 9.55 -39.52
CA THR A 5 83.28 8.42 -38.62
C THR A 5 83.09 8.86 -37.17
N LEU A 6 83.89 9.81 -36.69
CA LEU A 6 83.77 10.33 -35.32
C LEU A 6 82.46 11.10 -35.10
N VAL A 7 82.06 11.90 -36.10
CA VAL A 7 80.80 12.69 -36.04
C VAL A 7 79.58 11.77 -36.10
N ILE A 8 79.59 10.74 -36.95
CA ILE A 8 78.48 9.79 -37.07
C ILE A 8 78.33 8.98 -35.77
N THR A 9 79.42 8.48 -35.20
CA THR A 9 79.37 7.74 -33.91
C THR A 9 78.92 8.64 -32.76
N GLY A 10 79.35 9.91 -32.73
CA GLY A 10 78.90 10.88 -31.73
C GLY A 10 77.40 11.19 -31.83
N GLN A 11 76.88 11.38 -33.04
CA GLN A 11 75.44 11.61 -33.27
C GLN A 11 74.60 10.38 -32.92
N ALA A 12 75.08 9.17 -33.26
CA ALA A 12 74.41 7.93 -32.89
C ALA A 12 74.32 7.75 -31.36
N ALA A 13 75.39 8.08 -30.62
CA ALA A 13 75.39 8.02 -29.16
C ALA A 13 74.39 9.02 -28.54
N LEU A 14 74.32 10.25 -29.06
CA LEU A 14 73.38 11.26 -28.58
C LEU A 14 71.91 10.88 -28.84
N LEU A 15 71.61 10.27 -29.99
CA LEU A 15 70.27 9.74 -30.29
C LEU A 15 69.89 8.59 -29.36
N LEU A 16 70.85 7.71 -29.02
CA LEU A 16 70.59 6.60 -28.11
C LEU A 16 70.27 7.10 -26.70
N ILE A 17 71.01 8.10 -26.22
CA ILE A 17 70.76 8.75 -24.93
C ILE A 17 69.39 9.44 -24.91
N SER A 18 69.03 10.16 -25.97
CA SER A 18 67.73 10.86 -26.04
C SER A 18 66.55 9.88 -26.03
N VAL A 19 66.67 8.74 -26.73
CA VAL A 19 65.66 7.66 -26.71
C VAL A 19 65.52 7.06 -25.31
N ILE A 20 66.63 6.79 -24.62
CA ILE A 20 66.59 6.24 -23.24
C ILE A 20 65.91 7.22 -22.28
N ILE A 21 66.21 8.51 -22.38
CA ILE A 21 65.58 9.56 -21.55
C ILE A 21 64.07 9.62 -21.84
N PHE A 22 63.69 9.56 -23.12
CA PHE A 22 62.28 9.60 -23.52
C PHE A 22 61.53 8.36 -23.02
N LEU A 23 62.13 7.16 -23.12
CA LEU A 23 61.55 5.93 -22.57
C LEU A 23 61.38 6.02 -21.05
N ALA A 24 62.38 6.53 -20.33
CA ALA A 24 62.31 6.69 -18.88
C ALA A 24 61.24 7.71 -18.47
N PHE A 25 61.10 8.80 -19.22
CA PHE A 25 60.04 9.79 -19.02
C PHE A 25 58.66 9.20 -19.28
N TYR A 26 58.51 8.47 -20.39
CA TYR A 26 57.26 7.81 -20.74
C TYR A 26 56.85 6.74 -19.71
N ALA A 27 57.80 5.93 -19.24
CA ALA A 27 57.57 4.94 -18.19
C ALA A 27 57.15 5.60 -16.85
N ARG A 28 57.77 6.73 -16.48
CA ARG A 28 57.33 7.52 -15.30
C ARG A 28 55.93 8.10 -15.47
N HIS A 29 55.61 8.59 -16.67
CA HIS A 29 54.29 9.12 -16.97
C HIS A 29 53.22 8.02 -16.91
N GLN A 30 53.49 6.85 -17.48
CA GLN A 30 52.61 5.68 -17.40
C GLN A 30 52.40 5.23 -15.94
N LYS A 31 53.46 5.16 -15.13
CA LYS A 31 53.33 4.83 -13.70
C LYS A 31 52.40 5.79 -12.95
N LYS A 32 52.48 7.10 -13.24
CA LYS A 32 51.57 8.10 -12.66
C LYS A 32 50.13 7.94 -13.15
N ALA A 33 49.93 7.64 -14.43
CA ALA A 33 48.60 7.42 -15.00
C ALA A 33 47.93 6.15 -14.41
N VAL A 34 48.69 5.06 -14.29
CA VAL A 34 48.22 3.82 -13.66
C VAL A 34 47.90 4.05 -12.19
N ALA A 35 48.75 4.76 -11.44
CA ALA A 35 48.47 5.10 -10.04
C ALA A 35 47.19 5.96 -9.89
N ARG A 36 46.93 6.88 -10.81
CA ARG A 36 45.68 7.66 -10.84
C ARG A 36 44.46 6.79 -11.16
N LEU A 37 44.55 5.91 -12.15
CA LEU A 37 43.47 4.98 -12.49
C LEU A 37 43.18 4.02 -11.33
N GLN A 38 44.22 3.56 -10.63
CA GLN A 38 44.08 2.72 -9.46
C GLN A 38 43.46 3.49 -8.29
N ALA A 39 43.81 4.76 -8.09
CA ALA A 39 43.17 5.62 -7.10
C ALA A 39 41.68 5.85 -7.42
N LEU A 40 41.35 6.16 -8.67
CA LEU A 40 39.96 6.32 -9.12
C LEU A 40 39.15 5.02 -9.00
N LEU A 41 39.76 3.87 -9.28
CA LEU A 41 39.13 2.56 -9.10
C LEU A 41 38.95 2.22 -7.63
N CYS A 42 39.90 2.57 -6.75
CA CYS A 42 39.73 2.42 -5.31
C CYS A 42 38.64 3.35 -4.78
N GLU A 43 38.62 4.60 -5.21
CA GLU A 43 37.57 5.58 -4.84
C GLU A 43 36.19 5.11 -5.31
N TYR A 44 36.07 4.65 -6.56
CA TYR A 44 34.82 4.11 -7.09
C TYR A 44 34.42 2.78 -6.44
N ARG A 45 35.40 1.91 -6.14
CA ARG A 45 35.16 0.68 -5.39
C ARG A 45 34.66 1.00 -4.00
N ASP A 46 35.29 1.94 -3.30
CA ASP A 46 34.94 2.37 -1.95
C ASP A 46 33.58 3.09 -1.97
N ASP A 47 33.25 3.83 -3.03
CA ASP A 47 31.92 4.41 -3.24
C ASP A 47 30.83 3.35 -3.44
N ILE A 48 31.16 2.21 -4.07
CA ILE A 48 30.27 1.05 -4.27
C ILE A 48 30.29 0.08 -3.08
N THR A 49 31.20 0.26 -2.10
CA THR A 49 31.26 -0.67 -0.96
C THR A 49 29.93 -0.68 -0.19
N GLY A 50 29.66 -1.82 0.43
CA GLY A 50 28.43 -2.05 1.19
C GLY A 50 28.14 -1.01 2.27
N GLU A 51 29.12 -0.20 2.68
CA GLU A 51 28.93 0.87 3.67
C GLU A 51 28.09 2.05 3.14
N ASN A 52 28.31 2.48 1.89
CA ASN A 52 27.46 3.50 1.26
C ASN A 52 26.07 2.94 0.93
N LEU A 53 25.99 1.69 0.47
CA LEU A 53 24.70 1.03 0.23
C LEU A 53 23.88 0.90 1.54
N THR A 54 24.54 0.52 2.64
CA THR A 54 23.92 0.47 3.97
C THR A 54 23.44 1.85 4.38
N ARG A 55 24.24 2.91 4.17
CA ARG A 55 23.85 4.29 4.47
C ARG A 55 22.62 4.73 3.66
N TYR A 56 22.58 4.43 2.36
CA TYR A 56 21.44 4.75 1.50
C TYR A 56 20.17 4.01 1.92
N LEU A 57 20.26 2.71 2.22
CA LEU A 57 19.12 1.94 2.69
C LEU A 57 18.64 2.43 4.06
N GLN A 58 19.55 2.81 4.94
CA GLN A 58 19.21 3.35 6.26
C GLN A 58 18.56 4.74 6.17
N GLN A 59 18.97 5.56 5.20
CA GLN A 59 18.27 6.79 4.87
C GLN A 59 16.87 6.51 4.32
N ALA A 60 16.72 5.54 3.41
CA ALA A 60 15.42 5.15 2.86
C ALA A 60 14.46 4.60 3.93
N VAL A 61 14.97 3.85 4.92
CA VAL A 61 14.20 3.43 6.09
C VAL A 61 13.74 4.64 6.90
N ASN A 62 14.64 5.58 7.20
CA ASN A 62 14.27 6.80 7.94
C ASN A 62 13.23 7.65 7.20
N GLU A 63 13.33 7.79 5.89
CA GLU A 63 12.33 8.48 5.06
C GLU A 63 10.98 7.75 5.10
N THR A 64 11.00 6.41 5.10
CA THR A 64 9.78 5.60 5.19
C THR A 64 9.13 5.74 6.57
N ILE A 65 9.92 5.82 7.64
CA ILE A 65 9.45 6.08 9.01
C ILE A 65 8.80 7.47 9.11
N MET A 66 9.45 8.50 8.55
CA MET A 66 8.95 9.88 8.60
C MET A 66 7.63 10.08 7.85
N ASN A 67 7.37 9.27 6.82
CA ASN A 67 6.13 9.32 6.05
C ASN A 67 4.99 8.50 6.67
N CYS A 68 5.26 7.73 7.75
CA CYS A 68 4.22 7.00 8.45
C CYS A 68 3.43 7.95 9.36
N ASN A 69 2.11 7.97 9.16
CA ASN A 69 1.20 8.79 9.95
C ASN A 69 0.54 7.99 11.10
N GLN A 70 0.99 6.76 11.35
CA GLN A 70 0.45 5.85 12.36
C GLN A 70 1.34 5.77 13.60
N GLU A 71 0.76 5.41 14.74
CA GLU A 71 1.51 5.15 15.99
C GLU A 71 2.51 4.00 15.87
N THR A 72 2.34 3.13 14.88
CA THR A 72 3.19 1.96 14.63
C THR A 72 3.33 1.72 13.15
N ILE A 73 4.57 1.44 12.72
CA ILE A 73 4.96 1.13 11.33
C ILE A 73 4.80 -0.35 10.99
N ALA A 74 4.54 -1.20 12.00
CA ALA A 74 4.26 -2.61 11.77
C ALA A 74 3.03 -2.79 10.88
N LEU A 75 3.03 -3.85 10.09
CA LEU A 75 1.94 -4.18 9.18
C LEU A 75 0.62 -4.36 9.96
N GLN A 76 -0.33 -3.44 9.77
CA GLN A 76 -1.65 -3.49 10.40
C GLN A 76 -2.74 -3.80 9.37
N PRO A 77 -3.59 -4.82 9.61
CA PRO A 77 -4.53 -5.30 8.60
C PRO A 77 -5.70 -4.37 8.30
N ASP A 78 -6.02 -3.46 9.24
CA ASP A 78 -7.11 -2.49 9.08
C ASP A 78 -6.61 -1.10 8.65
N ALA A 79 -5.31 -0.96 8.34
CA ALA A 79 -4.71 0.30 7.93
C ALA A 79 -5.13 0.71 6.50
N GLU A 80 -5.17 2.02 6.23
CA GLU A 80 -5.41 2.51 4.88
C GLU A 80 -4.34 1.98 3.89
N PRO A 81 -4.70 1.75 2.61
CA PRO A 81 -3.79 1.21 1.61
C PRO A 81 -2.44 1.94 1.49
N ALA A 82 -2.45 3.26 1.71
CA ALA A 82 -1.24 4.08 1.72
C ALA A 82 -0.30 3.74 2.89
N GLN A 83 -0.85 3.47 4.08
CA GLN A 83 -0.08 3.10 5.27
C GLN A 83 0.36 1.62 5.23
N LEU A 84 -0.45 0.75 4.62
CA LEU A 84 -0.04 -0.63 4.28
C LEU A 84 1.18 -0.63 3.35
N ALA A 85 1.22 0.25 2.33
CA ALA A 85 2.37 0.36 1.44
C ALA A 85 3.64 0.86 2.16
N ILE A 86 3.48 1.78 3.13
CA ILE A 86 4.59 2.31 3.94
C ILE A 86 5.15 1.22 4.86
N SER A 87 4.29 0.49 5.57
CA SER A 87 4.69 -0.62 6.45
C SER A 87 5.38 -1.76 5.68
N LEU A 88 4.84 -2.15 4.52
CA LEU A 88 5.45 -3.13 3.62
C LEU A 88 6.85 -2.69 3.17
N ARG A 89 6.97 -1.45 2.70
CA ARG A 89 8.25 -0.89 2.27
C ARG A 89 9.26 -0.86 3.42
N HIS A 90 8.81 -0.55 4.63
CA HIS A 90 9.67 -0.56 5.81
C HIS A 90 10.18 -1.97 6.14
N GLU A 91 9.31 -2.98 6.17
CA GLU A 91 9.69 -4.37 6.43
C GLU A 91 10.69 -4.89 5.38
N THR A 92 10.45 -4.61 4.10
CA THR A 92 11.37 -5.03 3.04
C THR A 92 12.73 -4.36 3.15
N LEU A 93 12.77 -3.05 3.42
CA LEU A 93 14.04 -2.32 3.56
C LEU A 93 14.81 -2.71 4.83
N SER A 94 14.09 -3.05 5.90
CA SER A 94 14.70 -3.53 7.14
C SER A 94 15.32 -4.91 6.97
N ALA A 95 14.62 -5.84 6.30
CA ALA A 95 15.16 -7.16 5.97
C ALA A 95 16.40 -7.07 5.07
N GLU A 96 16.41 -6.14 4.10
CA GLU A 96 17.57 -5.89 3.24
C GLU A 96 18.78 -5.34 4.01
N LEU A 97 18.55 -4.41 4.94
CA LEU A 97 19.60 -3.90 5.82
C LEU A 97 20.17 -5.00 6.71
N GLU A 98 19.33 -5.82 7.32
CA GLU A 98 19.76 -6.94 8.15
C GLU A 98 20.60 -7.95 7.34
N LEU A 99 20.17 -8.28 6.12
CA LEU A 99 20.91 -9.14 5.21
C LEU A 99 22.30 -8.57 4.87
N LEU A 100 22.38 -7.27 4.54
CA LEU A 100 23.65 -6.61 4.21
C LEU A 100 24.58 -6.46 5.42
N GLN A 101 24.02 -6.23 6.61
CA GLN A 101 24.79 -6.17 7.85
C GLN A 101 25.30 -7.54 8.30
N ALA A 102 24.48 -8.60 8.14
CA ALA A 102 24.85 -9.97 8.49
C ALA A 102 25.95 -10.55 7.58
N HIS A 103 26.08 -10.06 6.35
CA HIS A 103 26.97 -10.63 5.34
C HIS A 103 28.08 -9.66 4.85
N ARG A 104 28.59 -8.78 5.72
CA ARG A 104 29.76 -7.93 5.41
C ARG A 104 30.99 -8.76 5.02
N GLY A 105 31.11 -9.09 3.73
CA GLY A 105 32.32 -9.66 3.12
C GLY A 105 32.19 -11.09 2.58
N GLU A 106 31.10 -11.81 2.84
CA GLU A 106 30.86 -13.16 2.28
C GLU A 106 29.57 -13.17 1.47
N GLN A 107 29.58 -13.79 0.28
CA GLN A 107 28.35 -14.03 -0.49
C GLN A 107 27.56 -15.17 0.19
N PRO A 108 26.42 -14.89 0.84
CA PRO A 108 25.59 -15.97 1.33
C PRO A 108 25.07 -16.85 0.20
N PRO A 109 24.82 -18.14 0.48
CA PRO A 109 24.04 -18.97 -0.43
C PRO A 109 22.67 -18.34 -0.67
N TRP A 110 22.22 -18.35 -1.93
CA TRP A 110 20.96 -17.73 -2.40
C TRP A 110 19.75 -18.04 -1.51
N GLU A 111 19.69 -19.26 -0.97
CA GLU A 111 18.63 -19.72 -0.06
C GLU A 111 18.47 -18.82 1.19
N LYS A 112 19.58 -18.33 1.76
CA LYS A 112 19.54 -17.42 2.92
C LYS A 112 19.17 -16.00 2.54
N VAL A 113 19.43 -15.60 1.30
CA VAL A 113 19.05 -14.28 0.78
C VAL A 113 17.54 -14.23 0.50
N ILE A 114 16.95 -15.32 0.01
CA ILE A 114 15.54 -15.35 -0.38
C ILE A 114 14.57 -15.74 0.74
N SER A 115 15.04 -16.37 1.82
CA SER A 115 14.16 -16.78 2.93
C SER A 115 13.35 -15.61 3.52
N PRO A 116 13.94 -14.43 3.81
CA PRO A 116 13.19 -13.31 4.39
C PRO A 116 12.07 -12.82 3.47
N TYR A 117 12.29 -12.80 2.15
CA TYR A 117 11.25 -12.44 1.17
C TYR A 117 10.17 -13.51 1.07
N THR A 118 10.54 -14.78 1.24
CA THR A 118 9.60 -15.91 1.23
C THR A 118 8.70 -15.87 2.47
N ASP A 119 9.27 -15.53 3.63
CA ASP A 119 8.54 -15.35 4.89
C ASP A 119 7.59 -14.15 4.80
N LEU A 120 8.06 -13.03 4.25
CA LEU A 120 7.24 -11.83 4.01
C LEU A 120 6.08 -12.13 3.03
N ALA A 121 6.33 -12.91 1.98
CA ALA A 121 5.30 -13.37 1.06
C ALA A 121 4.25 -14.28 1.74
N HIS A 122 4.68 -15.16 2.64
CA HIS A 122 3.75 -15.99 3.42
C HIS A 122 2.91 -15.16 4.39
N GLN A 123 3.52 -14.16 5.05
CA GLN A 123 2.81 -13.24 5.93
C GLN A 123 1.76 -12.44 5.15
N LEU A 124 2.11 -11.93 3.96
CA LEU A 124 1.18 -11.25 3.06
C LEU A 124 0.05 -12.16 2.58
N TYR A 125 0.36 -13.40 2.23
CA TYR A 125 -0.64 -14.36 1.79
C TYR A 125 -1.63 -14.69 2.92
N ALA A 126 -1.13 -15.03 4.10
CA ALA A 126 -1.96 -15.26 5.29
C ALA A 126 -2.78 -14.02 5.68
N HIS A 127 -2.25 -12.82 5.40
CA HIS A 127 -2.98 -11.58 5.57
C HIS A 127 -4.11 -11.44 4.54
N MET A 128 -3.87 -11.69 3.26
CA MET A 128 -4.90 -11.63 2.21
C MET A 128 -6.01 -12.66 2.42
N GLU A 129 -5.67 -13.83 2.94
CA GLU A 129 -6.63 -14.89 3.26
C GLU A 129 -7.60 -14.49 4.39
N LYS A 130 -7.15 -13.68 5.36
CA LYS A 130 -7.98 -13.24 6.50
C LYS A 130 -8.88 -12.04 6.21
N ILE A 131 -8.55 -11.21 5.22
CA ILE A 131 -9.36 -10.04 4.80
C ILE A 131 -10.83 -10.42 4.54
N PRO A 132 -11.18 -11.46 3.76
CA PRO A 132 -12.57 -11.80 3.51
C PRO A 132 -13.34 -12.18 4.78
N ASP A 133 -12.70 -12.81 5.78
CA ASP A 133 -13.34 -13.16 7.06
C ASP A 133 -13.55 -11.92 7.95
N THR A 134 -12.57 -11.01 8.01
CA THR A 134 -12.70 -9.75 8.75
C THR A 134 -13.79 -8.86 8.13
N VAL A 135 -13.80 -8.73 6.80
CA VAL A 135 -14.85 -8.01 6.06
C VAL A 135 -16.20 -8.68 6.31
N LYS A 136 -16.31 -9.99 6.17
CA LYS A 136 -17.58 -10.70 6.40
C LYS A 136 -18.07 -10.52 7.84
N SER A 137 -17.20 -10.62 8.84
CA SER A 137 -17.58 -10.43 10.25
C SER A 137 -18.01 -9.00 10.58
N GLN A 138 -17.50 -7.97 9.89
CA GLN A 138 -17.93 -6.58 10.10
C GLN A 138 -19.22 -6.24 9.35
N PHE A 139 -19.37 -6.71 8.11
CA PHE A 139 -20.49 -6.31 7.25
C PHE A 139 -21.74 -7.18 7.44
N VAL A 140 -21.61 -8.48 7.74
CA VAL A 140 -22.77 -9.36 8.00
C VAL A 140 -23.66 -8.87 9.14
N PRO A 141 -23.16 -8.51 10.34
CA PRO A 141 -24.04 -8.02 11.41
C PRO A 141 -24.70 -6.69 11.03
N LYS A 142 -24.01 -5.82 10.28
CA LYS A 142 -24.56 -4.55 9.81
C LYS A 142 -25.66 -4.75 8.75
N ILE A 143 -25.48 -5.71 7.85
CA ILE A 143 -26.51 -6.11 6.88
C ILE A 143 -27.72 -6.68 7.62
N ASN A 144 -27.53 -7.60 8.57
CA ASN A 144 -28.62 -8.18 9.36
C ASN A 144 -29.37 -7.10 10.16
N GLN A 145 -28.65 -6.12 10.72
CA GLN A 145 -29.27 -4.99 11.42
C GLN A 145 -30.13 -4.14 10.48
N LEU A 146 -29.62 -3.82 9.28
CA LEU A 146 -30.37 -3.07 8.28
C LEU A 146 -31.57 -3.86 7.75
N GLU A 147 -31.45 -5.18 7.57
CA GLU A 147 -32.56 -6.05 7.18
C GLU A 147 -33.67 -6.06 8.24
N ASN A 148 -33.31 -6.19 9.53
CA ASN A 148 -34.28 -6.11 10.61
C ASN A 148 -34.99 -4.76 10.65
N GLN A 149 -34.25 -3.66 10.53
CA GLN A 149 -34.83 -2.32 10.45
C GLN A 149 -35.78 -2.16 9.27
N LEU A 150 -35.46 -2.76 8.12
CA LEU A 150 -36.30 -2.74 6.93
C LEU A 150 -37.59 -3.54 7.12
N VAL A 151 -37.52 -4.68 7.82
CA VAL A 151 -38.70 -5.47 8.19
C VAL A 151 -39.59 -4.68 9.15
N ASP A 152 -39.01 -4.04 10.17
CA ASP A 152 -39.74 -3.24 11.14
C ASP A 152 -40.45 -2.05 10.45
N GLU A 153 -39.74 -1.30 9.61
CA GLU A 153 -40.30 -0.19 8.82
C GLU A 153 -41.41 -0.65 7.86
N LYS A 154 -41.22 -1.79 7.18
CA LYS A 154 -42.29 -2.35 6.33
C LYS A 154 -43.53 -2.70 7.14
N SER A 155 -43.35 -3.29 8.32
CA SER A 155 -44.47 -3.65 9.20
C SER A 155 -45.22 -2.40 9.68
N ALA A 156 -44.50 -1.35 10.08
CA ALA A 156 -45.06 -0.07 10.49
C ALA A 156 -45.79 0.62 9.33
N HIS A 157 -45.21 0.57 8.12
CA HIS A 157 -45.84 1.09 6.91
C HIS A 157 -47.16 0.37 6.59
N GLU A 158 -47.18 -0.96 6.70
CA GLU A 158 -48.36 -1.77 6.44
C GLU A 158 -49.45 -1.54 7.51
N GLN A 159 -49.07 -1.40 8.78
CA GLN A 159 -49.99 -0.96 9.84
C GLN A 159 -50.60 0.42 9.55
N THR A 160 -49.76 1.39 9.17
CA THR A 160 -50.23 2.75 8.85
C THR A 160 -51.14 2.76 7.63
N LYS A 161 -50.83 1.95 6.61
CA LYS A 161 -51.67 1.76 5.43
C LYS A 161 -53.03 1.17 5.80
N ASN A 162 -53.05 0.13 6.64
CA ASN A 162 -54.29 -0.48 7.12
C ASN A 162 -55.14 0.51 7.94
N GLN A 163 -54.50 1.33 8.78
CA GLN A 163 -55.19 2.42 9.48
C GLN A 163 -55.80 3.44 8.50
N LEU A 164 -55.05 3.84 7.47
CA LEU A 164 -55.54 4.78 6.45
C LEU A 164 -56.75 4.21 5.68
N GLU A 165 -56.72 2.93 5.30
CA GLU A 165 -57.86 2.27 4.63
C GLU A 165 -59.13 2.26 5.51
N ARG A 166 -58.97 2.07 6.83
CA ARG A 166 -60.07 2.14 7.79
C ARG A 166 -60.63 3.55 7.91
N PHE A 167 -59.78 4.56 8.02
CA PHE A 167 -60.22 5.96 8.01
C PHE A 167 -60.93 6.33 6.71
N LYS A 168 -60.51 5.78 5.57
CA LYS A 168 -61.18 5.98 4.27
C LYS A 168 -62.57 5.35 4.23
N LYS A 169 -62.80 4.20 4.88
CA LYS A 169 -64.15 3.62 5.01
C LYS A 169 -65.07 4.54 5.82
N LEU A 170 -64.54 5.16 6.87
CA LEU A 170 -65.27 6.12 7.70
C LEU A 170 -65.56 7.42 6.92
N GLU A 171 -64.59 7.95 6.19
CA GLU A 171 -64.78 9.07 5.24
C GLU A 171 -65.87 8.77 4.19
N ASN A 172 -65.84 7.57 3.60
CA ASN A 172 -66.86 7.13 2.65
C ASN A 172 -68.25 7.04 3.27
N ALA A 173 -68.37 6.59 4.52
CA ALA A 173 -69.64 6.56 5.25
C ALA A 173 -70.19 7.98 5.48
N PHE A 174 -69.34 8.94 5.82
CA PHE A 174 -69.72 10.36 5.92
C PHE A 174 -70.10 10.98 4.57
N HIS A 175 -69.41 10.62 3.48
CA HIS A 175 -69.77 11.07 2.14
C HIS A 175 -71.09 10.48 1.63
N GLN A 176 -71.43 9.24 1.98
CA GLN A 176 -72.73 8.64 1.66
C GLN A 176 -73.88 9.22 2.50
N ALA A 177 -73.57 9.70 3.72
CA ALA A 177 -74.53 10.39 4.57
C ALA A 177 -74.90 11.80 4.06
N THR A 178 -74.03 12.43 3.28
CA THR A 178 -74.27 13.76 2.68
C THR A 178 -74.96 13.69 1.31
N GLN A 179 -75.19 12.50 0.76
CA GLN A 179 -75.91 12.29 -0.50
C GLN A 179 -77.42 12.17 -0.27
N THR A 180 -78.21 12.84 -1.12
CA THR A 180 -79.68 12.85 -1.04
C THR A 180 -80.26 11.52 -1.54
N GLY A 181 -80.69 10.65 -0.63
CA GLY A 181 -81.36 9.38 -0.97
C GLY A 181 -81.20 8.25 0.05
N THR A 182 -80.31 8.40 1.03
CA THR A 182 -79.99 7.36 2.02
C THR A 182 -80.86 7.48 3.27
N THR A 183 -81.41 6.35 3.75
CA THR A 183 -82.29 6.35 4.93
C THR A 183 -81.44 6.45 6.21
N LYS A 184 -81.89 7.21 7.22
CA LYS A 184 -81.18 7.42 8.49
C LYS A 184 -80.64 6.12 9.12
N GLN A 185 -81.43 5.04 9.08
CA GLN A 185 -81.03 3.72 9.61
C GLN A 185 -79.87 3.06 8.84
N GLN A 186 -79.74 3.30 7.54
CA GLN A 186 -78.64 2.74 6.73
C GLN A 186 -77.33 3.46 7.01
N ILE A 187 -77.40 4.78 7.24
CA ILE A 187 -76.26 5.61 7.65
C ILE A 187 -75.80 5.22 9.05
N GLU A 188 -76.73 5.08 10.00
CA GLU A 188 -76.40 4.64 11.37
C GLU A 188 -75.77 3.24 11.37
N ALA A 189 -76.30 2.28 10.60
CA ALA A 189 -75.72 0.95 10.48
C ALA A 189 -74.29 0.96 9.90
N GLN A 190 -74.04 1.73 8.84
CA GLN A 190 -72.70 1.85 8.25
C GLN A 190 -71.72 2.55 9.19
N LEU A 191 -72.16 3.59 9.91
CA LEU A 191 -71.35 4.30 10.89
C LEU A 191 -70.99 3.37 12.06
N HIS A 192 -71.95 2.58 12.54
CA HIS A 192 -71.72 1.59 13.59
C HIS A 192 -70.76 0.48 13.15
N CYS A 193 -70.87 -0.03 11.92
CA CYS A 193 -69.91 -1.00 11.39
C CYS A 193 -68.50 -0.39 11.24
N ALA A 194 -68.38 0.83 10.72
CA ALA A 194 -67.09 1.49 10.55
C ALA A 194 -66.42 1.83 11.89
N LEU A 195 -67.21 2.22 12.90
CA LEU A 195 -66.72 2.48 14.26
C LEU A 195 -66.37 1.19 15.01
N ALA A 196 -67.13 0.11 14.80
CA ALA A 196 -66.81 -1.21 15.37
C ALA A 196 -65.50 -1.77 14.80
N GLU A 197 -65.29 -1.71 13.47
CA GLU A 197 -64.02 -2.11 12.84
C GLU A 197 -62.82 -1.25 13.30
N LEU A 198 -63.06 0.01 13.69
CA LEU A 198 -62.03 0.88 14.25
C LEU A 198 -61.70 0.51 15.70
N ALA A 199 -62.71 0.13 16.49
CA ALA A 199 -62.59 -0.15 17.92
C ALA A 199 -62.00 -1.55 18.22
N GLU A 200 -62.25 -2.54 17.37
CA GLU A 200 -61.80 -3.93 17.55
C GLU A 200 -60.27 -4.13 17.39
N HIS A 201 -59.55 -3.06 17.08
CA HIS A 201 -58.11 -3.08 16.80
C HIS A 201 -57.32 -1.99 17.55
N ILE A 202 -57.85 -1.49 18.67
CA ILE A 202 -57.18 -0.53 19.56
C ILE A 202 -56.45 -1.23 20.73
N ASP A 203 -56.46 -2.56 20.80
CA ASP A 203 -55.65 -3.35 21.75
C ASP A 203 -54.21 -3.59 21.26
#